data_AF-A0A957Y349-F1
#
_entry.id   AF-A0A957Y349-F1
#
_cell.length_a   1.000
_cell.length_b   1.000
_cell.length_c   1.000
_cell.angle_alpha   90.00
_cell.angle_beta   90.00
_cell.angle_gamma   90.00
#
_symmetry.space_group_name_H-M   'P 1'
#
loop_
_entity.id
_entity.type
_entity.pdbx_description
1 polymer ?
#
loop_
_entity_poly.entity_id
_entity_poly.type
_entity_poly.pdbx_seq_one_letter_code
_entity_poly.pdbx_strand_id
1 'polypeptide(L)'
;MNNEPLLELTGINKSFGPVQALKDISLTLRANEIHGLLGGNGAGKTTLMNVLFGLYKPDSGLIKLRGQPVEINAPRDAIELGIGMVHQHFLQVNDFTVAENIVLGTRLPNRPTMDLSGAVERITELSIRFGLEVNPKAPIAALPMGVRQRVEILKALYRGVEVLILDEPTTHLTPQEVEMLFRSLQLMVAEGMSVVFITHKLREVMAVCHTISVLRDGQRMFTRPRDEVTEEMIVRNMVGGDIALEESLLFSEAPEDERTYDRQAQPVLDIQGMRIDGEATALVDSVSLAVRPGE
;
A
#
# COMPACT_ATOMS: atom_id res chain seq x y z
N MET A 1 1.67 24.78 11.87
CA MET A 1 2.25 23.57 11.26
C MET A 1 3.13 24.03 10.12
N ASN A 2 4.39 23.57 10.05
CA ASN A 2 5.24 23.89 8.90
C ASN A 2 4.58 23.34 7.64
N ASN A 3 4.29 24.21 6.69
CA ASN A 3 3.65 23.85 5.42
C ASN A 3 4.69 23.41 4.37
N GLU A 4 5.94 23.17 4.80
CA GLU A 4 7.01 22.75 3.92
C GLU A 4 6.90 21.25 3.61
N PRO A 5 7.02 20.87 2.33
CA PRO A 5 7.06 19.48 1.93
C PRO A 5 8.23 18.72 2.56
N LEU A 6 7.96 17.54 3.12
CA LEU A 6 9.01 16.60 3.50
C LEU A 6 9.53 15.88 2.25
N LEU A 7 8.63 15.37 1.42
CA LEU A 7 8.94 14.63 0.20
C LEU A 7 8.12 15.20 -0.97
N GLU A 8 8.80 15.45 -2.08
CA GLU A 8 8.19 15.94 -3.32
C GLU A 8 8.63 15.10 -4.50
N LEU A 9 7.66 14.62 -5.27
CA LEU A 9 7.84 14.05 -6.60
C LEU A 9 7.24 15.06 -7.57
N THR A 10 8.01 15.50 -8.56
CA THR A 10 7.57 16.49 -9.55
C THR A 10 7.78 15.94 -10.95
N GLY A 11 6.68 15.86 -11.72
CA GLY A 11 6.68 15.46 -13.12
C GLY A 11 7.31 14.09 -13.40
N ILE A 12 7.02 13.12 -12.54
CA ILE A 12 7.55 11.75 -12.66
C ILE A 12 6.88 11.06 -13.85
N ASN A 13 7.71 10.60 -14.78
CA ASN A 13 7.29 9.79 -15.93
C ASN A 13 7.95 8.42 -15.88
N LYS A 14 7.22 7.39 -16.31
CA LYS A 14 7.75 6.03 -16.43
C LYS A 14 7.02 5.23 -17.50
N SER A 15 7.79 4.58 -18.36
CA SER A 15 7.31 3.72 -19.44
C SER A 15 7.94 2.33 -19.36
N PHE A 16 7.18 1.31 -19.78
CA PHE A 16 7.63 -0.06 -19.95
C PHE A 16 7.29 -0.51 -21.38
N GLY A 17 8.29 -0.48 -22.26
CA GLY A 17 8.07 -0.67 -23.69
C GLY A 17 7.04 0.34 -24.22
N PRO A 18 5.94 -0.10 -24.85
CA PRO A 18 4.92 0.79 -25.38
C PRO A 18 3.97 1.37 -24.31
N VAL A 19 3.98 0.85 -23.08
CA VAL A 19 3.03 1.24 -22.03
C VAL A 19 3.61 2.38 -21.21
N GLN A 20 2.95 3.54 -21.23
CA GLN A 20 3.29 4.67 -20.36
C GLN A 20 2.56 4.54 -19.02
N ALA A 21 3.26 4.00 -18.02
CA ALA A 21 2.72 3.69 -16.70
C ALA A 21 2.56 4.92 -15.79
N LEU A 22 3.43 5.92 -15.91
CA LEU A 22 3.32 7.21 -15.21
C LEU A 22 3.46 8.35 -16.21
N LYS A 23 2.54 9.30 -16.13
CA LYS A 23 2.37 10.45 -17.03
C LYS A 23 2.35 11.72 -16.19
N ASP A 24 3.49 12.38 -16.08
CA ASP A 24 3.66 13.66 -15.38
C ASP A 24 3.10 13.66 -13.94
N ILE A 25 3.38 12.59 -13.18
CA ILE A 25 2.85 12.45 -11.82
C ILE A 25 3.62 13.35 -10.87
N SER A 26 2.89 14.15 -10.10
CA SER A 26 3.44 14.92 -8.98
C SER A 26 2.75 14.56 -7.67
N LEU A 27 3.53 14.36 -6.61
CA LEU A 27 3.04 13.99 -5.28
C LEU A 27 3.83 14.79 -4.24
N THR A 28 3.11 15.35 -3.27
CA THR A 28 3.71 16.09 -2.16
C THR A 28 3.26 15.45 -0.85
N LEU A 29 4.21 15.05 -0.04
CA LEU A 29 4.02 14.57 1.32
C LEU A 29 4.64 15.57 2.30
N ARG A 30 3.83 16.12 3.19
CA ARG A 30 4.26 17.02 4.27
C ARG A 30 4.81 16.23 5.46
N ALA A 31 5.55 16.91 6.32
CA ALA A 31 5.98 16.34 7.59
C ALA A 31 4.76 16.01 8.47
N ASN A 32 4.79 14.85 9.12
CA ASN A 32 3.79 14.40 10.10
C ASN A 32 2.38 14.36 9.50
N GLU A 33 2.24 13.85 8.29
CA GLU A 33 0.93 13.63 7.67
C GLU A 33 0.80 12.22 7.12
N ILE A 34 -0.46 11.80 6.89
CA ILE A 34 -0.81 10.60 6.16
C ILE A 34 -1.38 11.04 4.81
N HIS A 35 -0.66 10.75 3.73
CA HIS A 35 -1.09 11.01 2.37
C HIS A 35 -1.68 9.72 1.77
N GLY A 36 -2.98 9.73 1.53
CA GLY A 36 -3.69 8.65 0.85
C GLY A 36 -3.46 8.68 -0.65
N LEU A 37 -3.00 7.57 -1.24
CA LEU A 37 -2.85 7.41 -2.68
C LEU A 37 -3.83 6.34 -3.18
N LEU A 38 -4.90 6.79 -3.85
CA LEU A 38 -5.95 5.91 -4.38
C LEU A 38 -5.89 5.79 -5.89
N GLY A 39 -6.57 4.77 -6.39
CA GLY A 39 -6.72 4.47 -7.81
C GLY A 39 -7.07 3.00 -8.00
N GLY A 40 -7.67 2.66 -9.14
CA GLY A 40 -7.92 1.26 -9.50
C GLY A 40 -6.63 0.44 -9.68
N ASN A 41 -6.79 -0.85 -9.94
CA ASN A 41 -5.66 -1.69 -10.37
C ASN A 41 -5.11 -1.16 -11.70
N GLY A 42 -3.79 -1.07 -11.81
CA GLY A 42 -3.15 -0.49 -13.01
C GLY A 42 -3.12 1.04 -13.07
N ALA A 43 -3.64 1.75 -12.06
CA ALA A 43 -3.62 3.22 -12.05
C ALA A 43 -2.21 3.85 -11.94
N GLY A 44 -1.17 3.06 -11.65
CA GLY A 44 0.23 3.51 -11.53
C GLY A 44 0.72 3.68 -10.09
N LYS A 45 -0.08 3.36 -9.06
CA LYS A 45 0.28 3.51 -7.63
C LYS A 45 1.58 2.78 -7.27
N THR A 46 1.61 1.45 -7.48
CA THR A 46 2.77 0.61 -7.21
C THR A 46 3.99 1.02 -8.06
N THR A 47 3.78 1.44 -9.32
CA THR A 47 4.86 1.94 -10.17
C THR A 47 5.48 3.22 -9.59
N LEU A 48 4.66 4.17 -9.14
CA LEU A 48 5.13 5.41 -8.52
C LEU A 48 5.93 5.13 -7.24
N MET A 49 5.47 4.20 -6.41
CA MET A 49 6.19 3.82 -5.20
C MET A 49 7.47 3.05 -5.49
N ASN A 50 7.47 2.17 -6.50
CA ASN A 50 8.68 1.48 -6.93
C ASN A 50 9.72 2.47 -7.48
N VAL A 51 9.29 3.58 -8.07
CA VAL A 51 10.18 4.70 -8.41
C VAL A 51 10.72 5.36 -7.14
N LEU A 52 9.86 5.72 -6.19
CA LEU A 52 10.26 6.35 -4.93
C LEU A 52 11.20 5.47 -4.08
N PHE A 53 11.01 4.15 -4.12
CA PHE A 53 11.82 3.19 -3.38
C PHE A 53 13.04 2.69 -4.18
N GLY A 54 13.29 3.22 -5.38
CA GLY A 54 14.48 2.89 -6.18
C GLY A 54 14.47 1.51 -6.83
N LEU A 55 13.31 0.85 -6.93
CA LEU A 55 13.15 -0.38 -7.72
C LEU A 55 13.06 -0.09 -9.22
N TYR A 56 12.54 1.08 -9.61
CA TYR A 56 12.55 1.57 -10.98
C TYR A 56 13.15 2.96 -11.07
N LYS A 57 13.98 3.20 -12.08
CA LYS A 57 14.44 4.55 -12.40
C LYS A 57 13.34 5.29 -13.17
N PRO A 58 12.95 6.53 -12.80
CA PRO A 58 12.02 7.31 -13.59
C PRO A 58 12.66 7.68 -14.94
N ASP A 59 11.84 7.84 -15.98
CA ASP A 59 12.32 8.27 -17.29
C ASP A 59 12.60 9.78 -17.29
N SER A 60 11.82 10.53 -16.52
CA SER A 60 12.03 11.95 -16.23
C SER A 60 11.32 12.36 -14.93
N GLY A 61 11.60 13.58 -14.47
CA GLY A 61 11.05 14.16 -13.24
C GLY A 61 12.11 14.34 -12.14
N LEU A 62 11.68 14.88 -11.00
CA LEU A 62 12.56 15.23 -9.89
C LEU A 62 11.96 14.72 -8.57
N ILE A 63 12.81 14.12 -7.73
CA ILE A 63 12.46 13.76 -6.36
C ILE A 63 13.26 14.68 -5.42
N LYS A 64 12.57 15.30 -4.46
CA LYS A 64 13.20 16.07 -3.39
C LYS A 64 12.81 15.51 -2.04
N LEU A 65 13.76 15.47 -1.12
CA LEU A 65 13.55 15.13 0.29
C LEU A 65 14.12 16.26 1.14
N ARG A 66 13.32 16.79 2.09
CA ARG A 66 13.66 17.96 2.92
C ARG A 66 14.11 19.16 2.06
N GLY A 67 13.39 19.39 0.96
CA GLY A 67 13.67 20.45 -0.02
C GLY A 67 14.90 20.23 -0.92
N GLN A 68 15.69 19.17 -0.72
CA GLN A 68 16.90 18.88 -1.48
C GLN A 68 16.63 17.82 -2.56
N PRO A 69 17.08 18.02 -3.82
CA PRO A 69 17.09 16.97 -4.83
C PRO A 69 17.82 15.71 -4.34
N VAL A 70 17.22 14.55 -4.58
CA VAL A 70 17.81 13.25 -4.25
C VAL A 70 17.78 12.33 -5.47
N GLU A 71 18.81 11.50 -5.60
CA GLU A 71 18.82 10.39 -6.55
C GLU A 71 18.67 9.07 -5.80
N ILE A 72 17.67 8.28 -6.19
CA ILE A 72 17.37 6.99 -5.59
C ILE A 72 17.52 5.94 -6.69
N ASN A 73 18.66 5.26 -6.73
CA ASN A 73 19.00 4.30 -7.79
C ASN A 73 18.75 2.85 -7.36
N ALA A 74 18.65 2.60 -6.06
CA ALA A 74 18.36 1.30 -5.48
C ALA A 74 17.62 1.42 -4.13
N PRO A 75 16.94 0.36 -3.65
CA PRO A 75 16.27 0.35 -2.35
C PRO A 75 17.13 0.73 -1.15
N ARG A 76 18.43 0.43 -1.20
CA ARG A 76 19.37 0.85 -0.15
C ARG A 76 19.48 2.36 -0.02
N ASP A 77 19.40 3.09 -1.15
CA ASP A 77 19.51 4.55 -1.19
C ASP A 77 18.28 5.16 -0.52
N ALA A 78 17.09 4.61 -0.81
CA ALA A 78 15.84 5.00 -0.15
C ALA A 78 15.91 4.79 1.37
N ILE A 79 16.40 3.63 1.81
CA ILE A 79 16.55 3.31 3.24
C ILE A 79 17.54 4.27 3.93
N GLU A 80 18.69 4.57 3.30
CA GLU A 80 19.67 5.51 3.83
C GLU A 80 19.14 6.95 3.91
N LEU A 81 18.22 7.31 3.02
CA LEU A 81 17.52 8.59 3.04
C LEU A 81 16.40 8.66 4.10
N GLY A 82 16.08 7.53 4.75
CA GLY A 82 15.01 7.43 5.74
C GLY A 82 13.63 7.10 5.16
N ILE A 83 13.58 6.46 3.99
CA ILE A 83 12.34 6.02 3.34
C ILE A 83 12.21 4.51 3.52
N GLY A 84 11.14 4.08 4.20
CA GLY A 84 10.76 2.68 4.39
C GLY A 84 9.54 2.31 3.56
N MET A 85 9.44 1.04 3.18
CA MET A 85 8.29 0.50 2.47
C MET A 85 7.84 -0.83 3.09
N VAL A 86 6.54 -0.98 3.28
CA VAL A 86 5.87 -2.24 3.57
C VAL A 86 5.10 -2.64 2.31
N HIS A 87 5.49 -3.78 1.72
CA HIS A 87 4.89 -4.30 0.50
C HIS A 87 3.60 -5.08 0.79
N GLN A 88 2.74 -5.18 -0.23
CA GLN A 88 1.53 -5.99 -0.20
C GLN A 88 1.82 -7.50 0.03
N HIS A 89 2.93 -8.01 -0.52
CA HIS A 89 3.38 -9.39 -0.32
C HIS A 89 4.53 -9.46 0.67
N PHE A 90 4.42 -10.34 1.67
CA PHE A 90 5.45 -10.51 2.70
C PHE A 90 6.74 -11.11 2.12
N LEU A 91 7.86 -10.44 2.36
CA LEU A 91 9.21 -10.93 2.03
C LEU A 91 9.91 -11.52 3.27
N GLN A 92 9.13 -12.13 4.17
CA GLN A 92 9.60 -12.66 5.44
C GLN A 92 10.18 -14.08 5.28
N VAL A 93 11.22 -14.38 6.06
CA VAL A 93 11.78 -15.73 6.16
C VAL A 93 10.98 -16.48 7.20
N ASN A 94 10.22 -17.49 6.77
CA ASN A 94 9.27 -18.22 7.62
C ASN A 94 9.93 -18.92 8.83
N ASP A 95 11.13 -19.46 8.63
CA ASP A 95 11.86 -20.21 9.67
C ASP A 95 12.55 -19.31 10.71
N PHE A 96 12.62 -18.01 10.45
CA PHE A 96 13.21 -17.04 11.36
C PHE A 96 12.17 -16.56 12.37
N THR A 97 12.65 -16.16 13.54
CA THR A 97 11.88 -15.42 14.52
C THR A 97 11.54 -14.01 14.02
N VAL A 98 10.57 -13.38 14.68
CA VAL A 98 10.24 -11.96 14.46
C VAL A 98 11.48 -11.08 14.59
N ALA A 99 12.28 -11.26 15.65
CA ALA A 99 13.48 -10.48 15.88
C ALA A 99 14.51 -10.65 14.76
N GLU A 100 14.76 -11.89 14.33
CA GLU A 100 15.67 -12.20 13.23
C GLU A 100 15.20 -11.57 11.90
N ASN A 101 13.90 -11.61 11.60
CA ASN A 101 13.34 -10.97 10.41
C ASN A 101 13.46 -9.44 10.43
N ILE A 102 13.22 -8.82 11.58
CA ILE A 102 13.28 -7.36 11.73
C ILE A 102 14.71 -6.85 11.59
N VAL A 103 15.69 -7.51 12.22
CA VAL A 103 17.09 -7.08 12.14
C VAL A 103 17.75 -7.45 10.82
N LEU A 104 17.12 -8.30 10.00
CA LEU A 104 17.68 -8.73 8.73
C LEU A 104 18.00 -7.53 7.83
N GLY A 105 19.23 -7.49 7.32
CA GLY A 105 19.74 -6.38 6.51
C GLY A 105 20.14 -5.11 7.29
N THR A 106 20.07 -5.13 8.63
CA THR A 106 20.58 -4.03 9.47
C THR A 106 22.04 -4.26 9.88
N ARG A 107 22.74 -3.20 10.27
CA ARG A 107 24.10 -3.33 10.86
C ARG A 107 23.96 -3.78 12.31
N LEU A 108 24.15 -5.07 12.58
CA LEU A 108 24.21 -5.59 13.95
C LEU A 108 25.56 -5.24 14.59
N PRO A 109 25.58 -4.70 15.83
CA PRO A 109 26.82 -4.32 16.51
C PRO A 109 27.71 -5.53 16.84
N ASN A 110 27.12 -6.72 17.07
CA ASN A 110 27.82 -7.93 17.51
C ASN A 110 27.76 -9.06 16.47
N ARG A 111 28.35 -8.82 15.28
CA ARG A 111 28.42 -9.82 14.20
C ARG A 111 28.95 -11.22 14.58
N PRO A 112 29.93 -11.40 15.49
CA PRO A 112 30.45 -12.74 15.76
C PRO A 112 29.56 -13.60 16.67
N THR A 113 28.68 -13.00 17.49
CA THR A 113 27.85 -13.74 18.46
C THR A 113 26.38 -13.82 18.07
N MET A 114 25.92 -13.03 17.09
CA MET A 114 24.50 -12.89 16.74
C MET A 114 23.61 -12.69 17.98
N ASP A 115 24.11 -11.94 18.98
CA ASP A 115 23.33 -11.61 20.16
C ASP A 115 22.22 -10.62 19.77
N LEU A 116 20.98 -11.08 19.83
CA LEU A 116 19.78 -10.32 19.51
C LEU A 116 19.05 -9.78 20.74
N SER A 117 19.60 -9.92 21.95
CA SER A 117 18.96 -9.44 23.19
C SER A 117 18.53 -7.98 23.11
N GLY A 118 19.45 -7.08 22.74
CA GLY A 118 19.13 -5.66 22.57
C GLY A 118 18.15 -5.38 21.42
N ALA A 119 18.14 -6.21 20.37
CA ALA A 119 17.14 -6.10 19.31
C ALA A 119 15.75 -6.51 19.80
N VAL A 120 15.65 -7.60 20.57
CA VAL A 120 14.40 -8.06 21.20
C VAL A 120 13.83 -7.00 22.12
N GLU A 121 14.66 -6.38 22.96
CA GLU A 121 14.25 -5.28 23.86
C GLU A 121 13.69 -4.11 23.07
N ARG A 122 14.46 -3.60 22.09
CA ARG A 122 14.03 -2.48 21.25
C ARG A 122 12.76 -2.79 20.44
N ILE A 123 12.61 -4.00 19.91
CA ILE A 123 11.40 -4.42 19.19
C ILE A 123 10.20 -4.46 20.14
N THR A 124 10.38 -4.94 21.36
CA THR A 124 9.33 -4.96 22.39
C THR A 124 8.90 -3.54 22.76
N GLU A 125 9.86 -2.63 22.93
CA GLU A 125 9.56 -1.21 23.20
C GLU A 125 8.76 -0.58 22.06
N LEU A 126 9.19 -0.76 20.81
CA LEU A 126 8.48 -0.24 19.63
C LEU A 126 7.09 -0.86 19.48
N SER A 127 6.94 -2.16 19.73
CA SER A 127 5.65 -2.85 19.59
C SER A 127 4.63 -2.32 20.59
N ILE A 128 5.03 -2.11 21.84
CA ILE A 128 4.16 -1.52 22.87
C ILE A 128 3.86 -0.05 22.54
N ARG A 129 4.90 0.74 22.21
CA ARG A 129 4.78 2.19 21.95
C ARG A 129 3.78 2.51 20.84
N PHE A 130 3.75 1.71 19.78
CA PHE A 130 2.86 1.92 18.63
C PHE A 130 1.65 0.98 18.60
N GLY A 131 1.42 0.17 19.63
CA GLY A 131 0.30 -0.78 19.67
C GLY A 131 0.38 -1.89 18.61
N LEU A 132 1.60 -2.23 18.19
CA LEU A 132 1.90 -3.28 17.20
C LEU A 132 2.40 -4.55 17.89
N GLU A 133 1.73 -4.96 18.96
CA GLU A 133 2.19 -6.06 19.82
C GLU A 133 2.45 -7.35 19.02
N VAL A 134 3.67 -7.87 19.18
CA VAL A 134 4.16 -9.13 18.62
C VAL A 134 5.14 -9.76 19.61
N ASN A 135 5.26 -11.08 19.63
CA ASN A 135 6.31 -11.77 20.37
C ASN A 135 7.60 -11.81 19.52
N PRO A 136 8.69 -11.11 19.89
CA PRO A 136 9.92 -11.05 19.10
C PRO A 136 10.60 -12.42 18.92
N LYS A 137 10.31 -13.38 19.80
CA LYS A 137 10.91 -14.72 19.79
C LYS A 137 10.06 -15.77 19.07
N ALA A 138 8.87 -15.40 18.59
CA ALA A 138 8.02 -16.33 17.86
C ALA A 138 8.52 -16.52 16.42
N PRO A 139 8.49 -17.75 15.87
CA PRO A 139 8.79 -17.98 14.44
C PRO A 139 7.70 -17.38 13.56
N ILE A 140 8.08 -16.76 12.44
CA ILE A 140 7.12 -16.14 11.50
C ILE A 140 6.08 -17.15 11.00
N ALA A 141 6.50 -18.39 10.73
CA ALA A 141 5.62 -19.46 10.28
C ALA A 141 4.38 -19.67 11.17
N ALA A 142 4.50 -19.44 12.48
CA ALA A 142 3.41 -19.64 13.44
C ALA A 142 2.46 -18.43 13.58
N LEU A 143 2.76 -17.31 12.92
CA LEU A 143 2.01 -16.06 13.09
C LEU A 143 0.83 -15.97 12.10
N PRO A 144 -0.35 -15.50 12.56
CA PRO A 144 -1.44 -15.07 11.68
C PRO A 144 -1.00 -13.94 10.73
N MET A 145 -1.66 -13.81 9.59
CA MET A 145 -1.32 -12.81 8.57
C MET A 145 -1.33 -11.37 9.12
N GLY A 146 -2.34 -11.00 9.92
CA GLY A 146 -2.40 -9.68 10.52
C GLY A 146 -1.25 -9.38 11.48
N VAL A 147 -0.74 -10.39 12.18
CA VAL A 147 0.45 -10.25 13.04
C VAL A 147 1.71 -10.10 12.18
N ARG A 148 1.82 -10.82 11.05
CA ARG A 148 2.93 -10.67 10.09
C ARG A 148 2.98 -9.27 9.49
N GLN A 149 1.84 -8.63 9.26
CA GLN A 149 1.77 -7.23 8.84
C GLN A 149 2.40 -6.28 9.87
N ARG A 150 2.10 -6.47 11.16
CA ARG A 150 2.70 -5.69 12.26
C ARG A 150 4.22 -5.85 12.29
N VAL A 151 4.73 -7.05 12.01
CA VAL A 151 6.18 -7.32 11.92
C VAL A 151 6.83 -6.50 10.81
N GLU A 152 6.23 -6.38 9.62
CA GLU A 152 6.80 -5.55 8.54
C GLU A 152 6.80 -4.05 8.91
N ILE A 153 5.75 -3.58 9.57
CA ILE A 153 5.70 -2.18 10.04
C ILE A 153 6.78 -1.96 11.11
N LEU A 154 6.92 -2.87 12.07
CA LEU A 154 7.96 -2.82 13.11
C LEU A 154 9.37 -2.86 12.52
N LYS A 155 9.57 -3.59 11.43
CA LYS A 155 10.86 -3.61 10.71
C LYS A 155 11.22 -2.24 10.15
N ALA A 156 10.25 -1.51 9.60
CA ALA A 156 10.48 -0.13 9.16
C ALA A 156 10.76 0.80 10.35
N LEU A 157 9.97 0.70 11.43
CA LEU A 157 10.17 1.49 12.65
C LEU A 157 11.53 1.24 13.32
N TYR A 158 11.97 -0.01 13.36
CA TYR A 158 13.27 -0.40 13.91
C TYR A 158 14.44 0.27 13.18
N ARG A 159 14.28 0.53 11.88
CA ARG A 159 15.26 1.23 11.04
C ARG A 159 15.23 2.75 11.20
N GLY A 160 14.22 3.30 11.89
CA GLY A 160 14.10 4.74 12.15
C GLY A 160 13.79 5.54 10.90
N VAL A 161 12.86 5.06 10.07
CA VAL A 161 12.45 5.77 8.85
C VAL A 161 11.64 7.02 9.19
N GLU A 162 11.80 8.06 8.37
CA GLU A 162 11.07 9.33 8.45
C GLU A 162 9.84 9.30 7.53
N VAL A 163 9.93 8.60 6.40
CA VAL A 163 8.83 8.36 5.46
C VAL A 163 8.52 6.88 5.42
N LEU A 164 7.26 6.50 5.67
CA LEU A 164 6.76 5.13 5.59
C LEU A 164 5.75 4.98 4.46
N ILE A 165 6.06 4.12 3.50
CA ILE A 165 5.14 3.74 2.41
C ILE A 165 4.43 2.45 2.84
N LEU A 166 3.11 2.44 2.83
CA LEU A 166 2.28 1.27 3.10
C LEU A 166 1.47 0.92 1.85
N ASP A 167 1.80 -0.21 1.22
CA ASP A 167 1.14 -0.67 -0.01
C ASP A 167 0.05 -1.71 0.28
N GLU A 168 -1.22 -1.28 0.20
CA GLU A 168 -2.42 -2.07 0.50
C GLU A 168 -2.33 -2.87 1.84
N PRO A 169 -2.01 -2.20 2.96
CA PRO A 169 -1.63 -2.86 4.21
C PRO A 169 -2.79 -3.59 4.93
N THR A 170 -4.02 -3.43 4.45
CA THR A 170 -5.25 -3.94 5.09
C THR A 170 -5.86 -5.14 4.37
N THR A 171 -5.26 -5.60 3.26
CA THR A 171 -5.82 -6.65 2.40
C THR A 171 -6.09 -7.97 3.14
N HIS A 172 -5.34 -8.25 4.20
CA HIS A 172 -5.45 -9.49 4.99
C HIS A 172 -5.88 -9.26 6.44
N LEU A 173 -6.45 -8.09 6.74
CA LEU A 173 -6.82 -7.69 8.10
C LEU A 173 -8.33 -7.76 8.32
N THR A 174 -8.75 -8.15 9.52
CA THR A 174 -10.15 -8.00 9.93
C THR A 174 -10.49 -6.52 10.18
N PRO A 175 -11.78 -6.13 10.20
CA PRO A 175 -12.16 -4.74 10.49
C PRO A 175 -11.57 -4.20 11.81
N GLN A 176 -11.53 -5.02 12.86
CA GLN A 176 -10.93 -4.61 14.13
C GLN A 176 -9.41 -4.41 14.01
N GLU A 177 -8.73 -5.24 13.20
CA GLU A 177 -7.30 -5.07 12.93
C GLU A 177 -6.97 -3.83 12.12
N VAL A 178 -7.85 -3.45 11.18
CA VAL A 178 -7.74 -2.19 10.44
C VAL A 178 -7.88 -0.98 11.38
N GLU A 179 -8.85 -0.99 12.29
CA GLU A 179 -9.00 0.09 13.29
C GLU A 179 -7.76 0.21 14.20
N MET A 180 -7.19 -0.92 14.63
CA MET A 180 -5.95 -0.94 15.40
C MET A 180 -4.79 -0.35 14.60
N LEU A 181 -4.65 -0.73 13.33
CA LEU A 181 -3.63 -0.16 12.45
C LEU A 181 -3.78 1.37 12.33
N PHE A 182 -5.00 1.89 12.15
CA PHE A 182 -5.21 3.34 12.06
C PHE A 182 -4.79 4.08 13.34
N ARG A 183 -5.05 3.51 14.51
CA ARG A 183 -4.54 4.06 15.78
C ARG A 183 -3.01 4.06 15.81
N SER A 184 -2.37 2.98 15.37
CA SER A 184 -0.90 2.92 15.25
C SER A 184 -0.35 3.98 14.30
N LEU A 185 -0.98 4.21 13.13
CA LEU A 185 -0.56 5.24 12.18
C LEU A 185 -0.67 6.65 12.76
N GLN A 186 -1.73 6.92 13.51
CA GLN A 186 -1.91 8.20 14.21
C GLN A 186 -0.79 8.43 15.23
N LEU A 187 -0.41 7.40 16.00
CA LEU A 187 0.72 7.48 16.94
C LEU A 187 2.05 7.74 16.22
N MET A 188 2.31 7.01 15.14
CA MET A 188 3.51 7.20 14.31
C MET A 188 3.65 8.63 13.80
N VAL A 189 2.55 9.20 13.32
CA VAL A 189 2.51 10.58 12.83
C VAL A 189 2.72 11.60 13.93
N ALA A 190 2.09 11.38 15.10
CA ALA A 190 2.28 12.23 16.26
C ALA A 190 3.75 12.26 16.74
N GLU A 191 4.53 11.20 16.45
CA GLU A 191 5.94 11.10 16.79
C GLU A 191 6.92 11.53 15.69
N GLY A 192 6.41 12.09 14.59
CA GLY A 192 7.25 12.72 13.58
C GLY A 192 7.40 11.95 12.26
N MET A 193 6.70 10.82 12.09
CA MET A 193 6.75 10.06 10.84
C MET A 193 5.71 10.57 9.84
N SER A 194 6.05 10.58 8.56
CA SER A 194 5.10 10.81 7.47
C SER A 194 4.78 9.51 6.74
N VAL A 195 3.52 9.33 6.36
CA VAL A 195 3.04 8.07 5.77
C VAL A 195 2.45 8.31 4.39
N VAL A 196 2.86 7.50 3.41
CA VAL A 196 2.11 7.33 2.15
C VAL A 196 1.28 6.06 2.29
N PHE A 197 -0.05 6.21 2.34
CA PHE A 197 -0.99 5.12 2.55
C PHE A 197 -1.70 4.78 1.24
N ILE A 198 -1.44 3.60 0.69
CA ILE A 198 -1.94 3.21 -0.62
C ILE A 198 -3.06 2.21 -0.41
N THR A 199 -4.21 2.52 -0.99
CA THR A 199 -5.39 1.66 -0.90
C THR A 199 -6.31 1.94 -2.08
N HIS A 200 -7.19 0.99 -2.36
CA HIS A 200 -8.33 1.19 -3.25
C HIS A 200 -9.66 1.26 -2.45
N LYS A 201 -9.60 1.19 -1.11
CA LYS A 201 -10.76 1.18 -0.22
C LYS A 201 -11.06 2.58 0.32
N LEU A 202 -12.24 3.10 -0.02
CA LEU A 202 -12.67 4.46 0.34
C LEU A 202 -12.73 4.68 1.86
N ARG A 203 -13.35 3.75 2.59
CA ARG A 203 -13.52 3.86 4.05
C ARG A 203 -12.19 4.10 4.78
N GLU A 204 -11.11 3.51 4.28
CA GLU A 204 -9.79 3.63 4.89
C GLU A 204 -9.21 5.02 4.77
N VAL A 205 -9.19 5.57 3.54
CA VAL A 205 -8.67 6.93 3.33
C VAL A 205 -9.54 7.97 4.01
N MET A 206 -10.85 7.72 4.05
CA MET A 206 -11.79 8.63 4.68
C MET A 206 -11.59 8.69 6.20
N ALA A 207 -11.08 7.61 6.81
CA ALA A 207 -10.86 7.47 8.24
C ALA A 207 -9.48 7.97 8.72
N VAL A 208 -8.42 7.80 7.92
CA VAL A 208 -7.03 7.97 8.43
C VAL A 208 -6.20 9.03 7.70
N CYS A 209 -6.55 9.42 6.47
CA CYS A 209 -5.71 10.29 5.65
C CYS A 209 -5.94 11.78 5.94
N HIS A 210 -4.88 12.57 5.84
CA HIS A 210 -4.89 14.04 5.93
C HIS A 210 -5.02 14.69 4.55
N THR A 211 -4.29 14.14 3.58
CA THR A 211 -4.30 14.55 2.17
C THR A 211 -4.62 13.34 1.32
N ILE A 212 -5.37 13.50 0.24
CA ILE A 212 -5.77 12.43 -0.67
C ILE A 212 -5.37 12.79 -2.10
N SER A 213 -4.70 11.87 -2.78
CA SER A 213 -4.47 11.87 -4.22
C SER A 213 -5.17 10.70 -4.89
N VAL A 214 -5.82 10.95 -6.02
CA VAL A 214 -6.43 9.90 -6.86
C VAL A 214 -5.66 9.80 -8.17
N LEU A 215 -5.20 8.59 -8.49
CA LEU A 215 -4.56 8.23 -9.74
C LEU A 215 -5.51 7.41 -10.61
N ARG A 216 -5.43 7.64 -11.92
CA ARG A 216 -6.10 6.85 -12.95
C ARG A 216 -5.27 6.88 -14.23
N ASP A 217 -5.11 5.73 -14.88
CA ASP A 217 -4.41 5.60 -16.17
C ASP A 217 -3.01 6.24 -16.22
N GLY A 218 -2.28 6.13 -15.10
CA GLY A 218 -0.95 6.70 -14.93
C GLY A 218 -0.92 8.21 -14.73
N GLN A 219 -2.07 8.86 -14.52
CA GLN A 219 -2.21 10.30 -14.30
C GLN A 219 -2.82 10.59 -12.93
N ARG A 220 -2.50 11.77 -12.39
CA ARG A 220 -3.07 12.27 -11.15
C ARG A 220 -4.32 13.08 -11.47
N MET A 221 -5.48 12.59 -11.02
CA MET A 221 -6.76 13.26 -11.23
C MET A 221 -6.90 14.48 -10.31
N PHE A 222 -6.54 14.31 -9.03
CA PHE A 222 -6.46 15.41 -8.07
C PHE A 222 -5.56 15.08 -6.89
N THR A 223 -5.20 16.11 -6.13
CA THR A 223 -4.66 16.04 -4.76
C THR A 223 -5.36 17.10 -3.94
N ARG A 224 -5.97 16.74 -2.83
CA ARG A 224 -6.69 17.68 -1.96
C ARG A 224 -6.58 17.28 -0.48
N PRO A 225 -6.70 18.25 0.45
CA PRO A 225 -6.98 17.98 1.85
C PRO A 225 -8.21 17.08 2.00
N ARG A 226 -8.18 16.18 2.99
CA ARG A 226 -9.24 15.21 3.24
C ARG A 226 -10.62 15.86 3.43
N ASP A 227 -10.71 16.98 4.11
CA ASP A 227 -11.94 17.74 4.39
C ASP A 227 -12.59 18.36 3.13
N GLU A 228 -11.84 18.49 2.03
CA GLU A 228 -12.34 18.98 0.74
C GLU A 228 -12.79 17.85 -0.21
N VAL A 229 -12.79 16.59 0.25
CA VAL A 229 -13.03 15.40 -0.59
C VAL A 229 -14.23 14.61 -0.09
N THR A 230 -15.15 14.27 -1.00
CA THR A 230 -16.28 13.35 -0.75
C THR A 230 -16.03 11.97 -1.36
N GLU A 231 -16.77 10.96 -0.91
CA GLU A 231 -16.66 9.60 -1.46
C GLU A 231 -17.02 9.56 -2.94
N GLU A 232 -18.07 10.28 -3.34
CA GLU A 232 -18.52 10.36 -4.73
C GLU A 232 -17.45 11.01 -5.62
N MET A 233 -16.75 12.03 -5.10
CA MET A 233 -15.65 12.66 -5.81
C MET A 233 -14.52 11.66 -6.05
N ILE A 234 -14.16 10.84 -5.07
CA ILE A 234 -13.13 9.82 -5.24
C ILE A 234 -13.57 8.78 -6.28
N VAL A 235 -14.76 8.19 -6.12
CA VAL A 235 -15.30 7.16 -7.02
C VAL A 235 -15.32 7.65 -8.46
N ARG A 236 -15.88 8.84 -8.70
CA ARG A 236 -15.99 9.40 -10.05
C ARG A 236 -14.62 9.59 -10.71
N ASN A 237 -13.61 9.96 -9.93
CA ASN A 237 -12.26 10.14 -10.46
C ASN A 237 -11.50 8.81 -10.62
N MET A 238 -11.78 7.80 -9.80
CA MET A 238 -11.18 6.46 -9.94
C MET A 238 -11.70 5.71 -11.17
N VAL A 239 -13.00 5.80 -11.45
CA VAL A 239 -13.67 5.00 -12.48
C VAL A 239 -13.72 5.72 -13.84
N GLY A 240 -13.83 7.05 -13.85
CA GLY A 240 -14.13 7.80 -15.08
C GLY A 240 -15.64 7.92 -15.31
N GLY A 241 -16.08 9.10 -15.77
CA GLY A 241 -17.50 9.41 -15.89
C GLY A 241 -18.15 8.68 -17.06
N ASP A 242 -18.96 7.66 -16.73
CA ASP A 242 -20.30 7.34 -17.25
C ASP A 242 -20.80 6.00 -16.65
N ILE A 243 -20.56 5.79 -15.35
CA ILE A 243 -21.12 4.64 -14.62
C ILE A 243 -22.14 5.18 -13.63
N ALA A 244 -23.34 4.59 -13.62
CA ALA A 244 -24.39 4.94 -12.67
C ALA A 244 -23.83 4.79 -11.25
N LEU A 245 -23.74 5.92 -10.53
CA LEU A 245 -23.19 5.99 -9.16
C LEU A 245 -23.90 5.01 -8.21
N GLU A 246 -25.17 4.71 -8.47
CA GLU A 246 -25.97 3.72 -7.73
C GLU A 246 -25.31 2.33 -7.72
N GLU A 247 -24.83 1.84 -8.88
CA GLU A 247 -24.22 0.52 -8.98
C GLU A 247 -22.84 0.45 -8.31
N SER A 248 -22.07 1.54 -8.31
CA SER A 248 -20.73 1.57 -7.70
C SER A 248 -20.75 1.67 -6.17
N LEU A 249 -21.74 2.35 -5.60
CA LEU A 249 -21.91 2.50 -4.15
C LEU A 249 -22.37 1.18 -3.50
N LEU A 250 -23.17 0.38 -4.22
CA LEU A 250 -23.61 -0.96 -3.83
C LEU A 250 -22.45 -1.93 -3.51
N PHE A 251 -21.29 -1.79 -4.18
CA PHE A 251 -20.10 -2.60 -3.89
C PHE A 251 -19.33 -2.16 -2.63
N SER A 252 -19.59 -0.95 -2.10
CA SER A 252 -18.87 -0.41 -0.94
C SER A 252 -19.58 -0.68 0.40
N GLU A 253 -20.87 -1.03 0.37
CA GLU A 253 -21.71 -1.14 1.57
C GLU A 253 -21.92 -2.57 2.05
N ALA A 254 -21.75 -3.60 1.21
CA ALA A 254 -22.00 -4.98 1.62
C ALA A 254 -20.85 -5.53 2.50
N PRO A 255 -21.13 -6.01 3.73
CA PRO A 255 -20.20 -6.85 4.47
C PRO A 255 -19.90 -8.13 3.66
N GLU A 256 -18.62 -8.51 3.54
CA GLU A 256 -18.22 -9.72 2.80
C GLU A 256 -18.86 -11.01 3.36
N ASP A 257 -19.26 -11.01 4.63
CA ASP A 257 -19.78 -12.18 5.35
C ASP A 257 -21.29 -12.45 5.19
N GLU A 258 -22.07 -11.54 4.58
CA GLU A 258 -23.55 -11.67 4.48
C GLU A 258 -24.07 -12.07 3.08
N ARG A 259 -23.19 -12.37 2.12
CA ARG A 259 -23.63 -12.87 0.81
C ARG A 259 -24.10 -14.32 0.93
N THR A 260 -25.38 -14.51 1.27
CA THR A 260 -26.04 -15.81 1.09
C THR A 260 -26.29 -16.03 -0.40
N TYR A 261 -25.40 -16.79 -1.03
CA TYR A 261 -25.54 -17.20 -2.44
C TYR A 261 -26.63 -18.27 -2.57
N ASP A 262 -27.71 -17.97 -3.27
CA ASP A 262 -28.65 -18.99 -3.70
C ASP A 262 -28.07 -19.74 -4.92
N ARG A 263 -27.47 -20.91 -4.66
CA ARG A 263 -26.92 -21.78 -5.71
C ARG A 263 -27.98 -22.35 -6.67
N GLN A 264 -29.27 -22.23 -6.33
CA GLN A 264 -30.38 -22.67 -7.17
C GLN A 264 -30.99 -21.54 -8.01
N ALA A 265 -30.58 -20.28 -7.79
CA ALA A 265 -31.03 -19.16 -8.60
C ALA A 265 -30.56 -19.30 -10.05
N GLN A 266 -31.39 -18.81 -11.00
CA GLN A 266 -30.99 -18.75 -12.40
C GLN A 266 -29.78 -17.81 -12.57
N PRO A 267 -28.80 -18.18 -13.42
CA PRO A 267 -27.66 -17.30 -13.71
C PRO A 267 -28.12 -15.95 -14.27
N VAL A 268 -27.50 -14.87 -13.80
CA VAL A 268 -27.62 -13.52 -14.40
C VAL A 268 -26.70 -13.34 -15.60
N LEU A 269 -25.60 -14.10 -15.64
CA LEU A 269 -24.71 -14.20 -16.78
C LEU A 269 -24.41 -15.68 -17.01
N ASP A 270 -24.60 -16.16 -18.23
CA ASP A 270 -24.21 -17.51 -18.63
C ASP A 270 -23.43 -17.43 -19.94
N ILE A 271 -22.14 -17.72 -19.84
CA ILE A 271 -21.20 -17.82 -20.94
C ILE A 271 -20.98 -19.30 -21.19
N GLN A 272 -21.22 -19.76 -22.41
CA GLN A 272 -21.01 -21.16 -22.78
C GLN A 272 -20.03 -21.26 -23.94
N GLY A 273 -18.97 -22.04 -23.76
CA GLY A 273 -18.03 -22.38 -24.83
C GLY A 273 -17.30 -21.19 -25.44
N MET A 274 -17.01 -20.16 -24.63
CA MET A 274 -16.30 -18.97 -25.10
C MET A 274 -14.94 -19.34 -25.65
N ARG A 275 -14.67 -18.85 -26.86
CA ARG A 275 -13.41 -19.01 -27.54
C ARG A 275 -12.91 -17.66 -28.05
N ILE A 276 -11.66 -17.34 -27.75
CA ILE A 276 -10.94 -16.19 -28.29
C ILE A 276 -9.72 -16.75 -28.99
N ASP A 277 -9.67 -16.61 -30.32
CA ASP A 277 -8.50 -17.01 -31.10
C ASP A 277 -7.47 -15.85 -31.14
N GLY A 278 -6.20 -16.16 -30.88
CA GLY A 278 -5.06 -15.28 -31.14
C GLY A 278 -4.36 -15.64 -32.45
N GLU A 279 -3.37 -14.83 -32.88
CA GLU A 279 -2.70 -14.97 -34.18
C GLU A 279 -2.05 -16.36 -34.43
N ALA A 280 -1.76 -17.14 -33.39
CA ALA A 280 -1.19 -18.48 -33.52
C ALA A 280 -1.86 -19.57 -32.65
N THR A 281 -2.59 -19.21 -31.59
CA THR A 281 -3.27 -20.15 -30.67
C THR A 281 -4.50 -19.52 -30.05
N ALA A 282 -5.45 -20.33 -29.56
CA ALA A 282 -6.59 -19.82 -28.80
C ALA A 282 -6.12 -19.22 -27.46
N LEU A 283 -6.44 -17.95 -27.22
CA LEU A 283 -6.21 -17.22 -25.96
C LEU A 283 -7.20 -17.65 -24.87
N VAL A 284 -8.41 -18.01 -25.29
CA VAL A 284 -9.45 -18.62 -24.45
C VAL A 284 -10.04 -19.75 -25.28
N ASP A 285 -10.11 -20.97 -24.74
CA ASP A 285 -10.71 -22.10 -25.44
C ASP A 285 -11.75 -22.78 -24.55
N SER A 286 -12.98 -22.86 -25.07
CA SER A 286 -14.08 -23.62 -24.48
C SER A 286 -14.39 -23.28 -23.01
N VAL A 287 -14.29 -21.99 -22.65
CA VAL A 287 -14.61 -21.53 -21.30
C VAL A 287 -16.11 -21.33 -21.15
N SER A 288 -16.70 -22.01 -20.18
CA SER A 288 -18.07 -21.76 -19.74
C SER A 288 -18.07 -21.20 -18.32
N LEU A 289 -18.83 -20.13 -18.10
CA LEU A 289 -18.96 -19.42 -16.83
C LEU A 289 -20.42 -19.04 -16.63
N ALA A 290 -21.00 -19.43 -15.50
CA ALA A 290 -22.29 -18.92 -15.06
C ALA A 290 -22.08 -18.10 -13.79
N VAL A 291 -22.59 -16.87 -13.76
CA VAL A 291 -22.63 -15.99 -12.58
C VAL A 291 -24.08 -15.89 -12.13
N ARG A 292 -24.35 -16.24 -10.88
CA ARG A 292 -25.69 -16.15 -10.25
C ARG A 292 -25.83 -14.84 -9.45
N PRO A 293 -27.06 -14.41 -9.15
CA PRO A 293 -27.28 -13.24 -8.30
C PRO A 293 -26.48 -13.33 -6.99
N GLY A 294 -25.61 -12.35 -6.79
CA GLY A 294 -24.80 -12.23 -5.58
C GLY A 294 -23.41 -12.87 -5.66
N GLU A 295 -23.13 -13.76 -6.64
CA GLU A 295 -21.80 -14.40 -6.92
C GLU A 295 -20.69 -13.38 -7.19
#